data_AF-A0A924SD51-F1
#
_entry.id   AF-A0A924SD51-F1
#
_cell.length_a   1.000
_cell.length_b   1.000
_cell.length_c   1.000
_cell.angle_alpha   90.00
_cell.angle_beta   90.00
_cell.angle_gamma   90.00
#
_symmetry.space_group_name_H-M   'P 1'
#
loop_
_entity.id
_entity.type
_entity.pdbx_description
1 polymer ?
#
loop_
_entity_poly.entity_id
_entity_poly.type
_entity_poly.pdbx_seq_one_letter_code
_entity_poly.pdbx_strand_id
1 'polypeptide(L)'
;MPPLYSASVPVFRHYLAQVAGMVEKAGAEGMAAQIADGFTVAQHFSTAAALAMRTVYPLAGLEIPDLPQALAPRMAVARAHLGAMKAADFAGAEERIIQHRAGFADLEQTGAEYLHLFGMPNFFFHLTMGYAALRQAGVELGKADFDGLHWYPSDFRFDR
;
A
#
# COMPACT_ATOMS: atom_id res chain seq x y z
N MET A 1 0.27 -22.50 -6.08
CA MET A 1 0.73 -21.11 -5.87
C MET A 1 0.66 -20.84 -4.38
N PRO A 2 1.76 -20.42 -3.71
CA PRO A 2 1.74 -20.16 -2.27
C PRO A 2 0.69 -19.11 -1.88
N PRO A 3 -0.22 -19.43 -0.93
CA PRO A 3 -1.32 -18.55 -0.52
C PRO A 3 -0.89 -17.12 -0.20
N LEU A 4 0.17 -16.95 0.60
CA LEU A 4 0.60 -15.61 1.00
C LEU A 4 1.20 -14.79 -0.15
N TYR A 5 1.77 -15.41 -1.18
CA TYR A 5 2.14 -14.68 -2.40
C TYR A 5 0.90 -14.11 -3.08
N SER A 6 -0.10 -14.95 -3.36
CA SER A 6 -1.33 -14.50 -4.04
C SER A 6 -2.12 -13.47 -3.25
N ALA A 7 -2.09 -13.54 -1.93
CA ALA A 7 -2.78 -12.61 -1.04
C ALA A 7 -2.03 -11.28 -0.84
N SER A 8 -0.76 -11.16 -1.26
CA SER A 8 0.07 -9.97 -1.00
C SER A 8 0.64 -9.34 -2.27
N VAL A 9 1.62 -9.95 -2.94
CA VAL A 9 2.40 -9.33 -4.01
C VAL A 9 1.52 -8.80 -5.15
N PRO A 10 0.57 -9.59 -5.72
CA PRO A 10 -0.33 -9.07 -6.75
C PRO A 10 -1.25 -7.95 -6.24
N VAL A 11 -1.72 -8.05 -4.99
CA VAL A 11 -2.60 -7.06 -4.35
C VAL A 11 -1.87 -5.73 -4.19
N PHE A 12 -0.67 -5.74 -3.61
CA PHE A 12 0.12 -4.52 -3.43
C PHE A 12 0.53 -3.91 -4.78
N ARG A 13 0.90 -4.72 -5.77
CA ARG A 13 1.21 -4.22 -7.12
C ARG A 13 0.02 -3.50 -7.75
N HIS A 14 -1.16 -4.09 -7.63
CA HIS A 14 -2.41 -3.51 -8.13
C HIS A 14 -2.67 -2.14 -7.50
N TYR A 15 -2.73 -2.08 -6.17
CA TYR A 15 -3.05 -0.83 -5.48
C TYR A 15 -1.95 0.23 -5.56
N LEU A 16 -0.67 -0.15 -5.71
CA LEU A 16 0.40 0.82 -5.98
C LEU A 16 0.32 1.39 -7.41
N ALA A 17 -0.25 0.65 -8.38
CA ALA A 17 -0.56 1.23 -9.69
C ALA A 17 -1.69 2.27 -9.57
N GLN A 18 -2.70 2.00 -8.75
CA GLN A 18 -3.76 2.97 -8.45
C GLN A 18 -3.22 4.24 -7.76
N VAL A 19 -2.26 4.11 -6.84
CA VAL A 19 -1.55 5.25 -6.25
C VAL A 19 -0.89 6.11 -7.33
N ALA A 20 -0.22 5.50 -8.31
CA ALA A 20 0.43 6.25 -9.38
C ALA A 20 -0.58 7.10 -10.18
N GLY A 21 -1.74 6.54 -10.52
CA GLY A 21 -2.82 7.29 -11.19
C GLY A 21 -3.40 8.42 -10.34
N MET A 22 -3.57 8.20 -9.03
CA MET A 22 -4.04 9.25 -8.12
C MET A 22 -3.01 10.39 -7.97
N VAL A 23 -1.72 10.07 -7.93
CA VAL A 23 -0.64 11.06 -7.87
C VAL A 23 -0.62 11.91 -9.15
N GLU A 24 -0.79 11.29 -10.32
CA GLU A 24 -0.86 12.00 -11.60
C GLU A 24 -2.05 12.97 -11.63
N LYS A 25 -3.25 12.52 -11.24
CA LYS A 25 -4.46 13.36 -11.19
C LYS A 25 -4.35 14.51 -10.19
N ALA A 26 -3.72 14.28 -9.04
CA ALA A 26 -3.61 15.26 -7.98
C ALA A 26 -2.57 16.36 -8.25
N GLY A 27 -1.56 16.07 -9.09
CA GLY A 27 -0.44 16.97 -9.33
C GLY A 27 0.40 17.25 -8.06
N ALA A 28 1.35 18.17 -8.17
CA ALA A 28 2.27 18.49 -7.07
C ALA A 28 1.56 19.15 -5.88
N GLU A 29 0.54 19.97 -6.13
CA GLU A 29 -0.20 20.70 -5.08
C GLU A 29 -1.00 19.74 -4.19
N GLY A 30 -1.67 18.74 -4.78
CA GLY A 30 -2.45 17.76 -4.02
C GLY A 30 -1.62 16.89 -3.08
N MET A 31 -0.30 16.77 -3.34
CA MET A 31 0.59 15.97 -2.48
C MET A 31 0.81 16.56 -1.09
N ALA A 32 0.57 17.86 -0.92
CA ALA A 32 0.67 18.55 0.37
C ALA A 32 -0.64 18.52 1.17
N ALA A 33 -1.75 18.06 0.59
CA ALA A 33 -3.02 17.95 1.29
C ALA A 33 -2.93 16.94 2.46
N GLN A 34 -3.74 17.15 3.50
CA GLN A 34 -3.81 16.28 4.67
C GLN A 34 -5.19 16.36 5.33
N ILE A 35 -5.58 15.32 6.06
CA ILE A 35 -6.75 15.33 6.95
C ILE A 35 -6.25 15.67 8.36
N ALA A 36 -6.84 16.71 8.96
CA ALA A 36 -6.47 17.21 10.29
C ALA A 36 -4.96 17.51 10.42
N ASP A 37 -4.35 17.17 11.55
CA ASP A 37 -2.91 17.25 11.84
C ASP A 37 -2.16 15.96 11.49
N GLY A 38 -2.74 15.13 10.61
CA GLY A 38 -2.17 13.87 10.16
C GLY A 38 -1.07 14.01 9.11
N PHE A 39 -0.74 12.88 8.48
CA PHE A 39 0.24 12.84 7.39
C PHE A 39 -0.31 13.53 6.13
N THR A 40 0.60 14.12 5.35
CA THR A 40 0.29 14.57 4.00
C THR A 40 -0.01 13.39 3.08
N VAL A 41 -0.66 13.64 1.94
CA VAL A 41 -0.91 12.64 0.90
C VAL A 41 0.41 11.97 0.48
N ALA A 42 1.48 12.77 0.27
CA ALA A 42 2.78 12.22 -0.07
C ALA A 42 3.31 11.25 0.99
N GLN A 43 3.16 11.59 2.28
CA GLN A 43 3.57 10.75 3.39
C GLN A 43 2.71 9.48 3.51
N HIS A 44 1.39 9.58 3.34
CA HIS A 44 0.48 8.44 3.32
C HIS A 44 0.83 7.46 2.20
N PHE A 45 0.92 7.92 0.95
CA PHE A 45 1.26 7.05 -0.17
C PHE A 45 2.69 6.49 -0.08
N SER A 46 3.65 7.30 0.41
CA SER A 46 5.01 6.83 0.63
C SER A 46 5.05 5.74 1.71
N THR A 47 4.25 5.87 2.78
CA THR A 47 4.15 4.87 3.83
C THR A 47 3.45 3.60 3.34
N ALA A 48 2.40 3.71 2.51
CA ALA A 48 1.77 2.55 1.89
C ALA A 48 2.77 1.75 1.02
N ALA A 49 3.58 2.42 0.20
CA ALA A 49 4.64 1.76 -0.57
C ALA A 49 5.69 1.09 0.32
N ALA A 50 6.09 1.73 1.42
CA ALA A 50 7.00 1.13 2.40
C ALA A 50 6.39 -0.09 3.08
N LEU A 51 5.10 -0.04 3.45
CA LEU A 51 4.41 -1.16 4.10
C LEU A 51 4.28 -2.36 3.18
N ALA A 52 3.96 -2.16 1.89
CA ALA A 52 3.96 -3.24 0.92
C ALA A 52 5.30 -4.02 0.98
N MET A 53 6.42 -3.30 0.92
CA MET A 53 7.77 -3.87 0.98
C MET A 53 8.10 -4.51 2.34
N ARG A 54 7.86 -3.78 3.43
CA ARG A 54 8.08 -4.26 4.80
C ARG A 54 7.25 -5.49 5.12
N THR A 55 6.12 -5.70 4.45
CA THR A 55 5.30 -6.90 4.59
C THR A 55 5.83 -8.06 3.76
N VAL A 56 6.10 -7.85 2.46
CA VAL A 56 6.44 -8.99 1.58
C VAL A 56 7.84 -9.55 1.80
N TYR A 57 8.79 -8.75 2.27
CA TYR A 57 10.17 -9.20 2.48
C TYR A 57 10.30 -10.23 3.60
N PRO A 58 9.81 -9.97 4.82
CA PRO A 58 9.79 -10.98 5.89
C PRO A 58 8.99 -12.22 5.50
N LEU A 59 7.88 -12.06 4.77
CA LEU A 59 7.10 -13.19 4.24
C LEU A 59 7.89 -14.04 3.23
N ALA A 60 8.83 -13.45 2.49
CA ALA A 60 9.76 -14.17 1.62
C ALA A 60 11.01 -14.68 2.35
N GLY A 61 11.13 -14.44 3.67
CA GLY A 61 12.34 -14.76 4.43
C GLY A 61 13.55 -13.90 4.05
N LEU A 62 13.32 -12.69 3.55
CA LEU A 62 14.34 -11.76 3.08
C LEU A 62 14.47 -10.55 4.01
N GLU A 63 15.66 -9.97 4.05
CA GLU A 63 15.89 -8.69 4.74
C GLU A 63 15.32 -7.52 3.96
N ILE A 64 14.70 -6.58 4.67
CA ILE A 64 14.08 -5.40 4.06
C ILE A 64 15.20 -4.49 3.52
N PRO A 65 15.18 -4.11 2.23
CA PRO A 65 16.18 -3.22 1.66
C PRO A 65 16.04 -1.81 2.23
N ASP A 66 17.06 -0.97 2.05
CA ASP A 66 16.90 0.46 2.32
C ASP A 66 15.83 1.05 1.39
N LEU A 67 14.93 1.85 1.97
CA LEU A 67 13.77 2.41 1.27
C LEU A 67 13.84 3.94 1.29
N PRO A 68 14.02 4.60 0.13
CA PRO A 68 14.06 6.06 0.02
C PRO A 68 12.87 6.72 0.72
N GLN A 69 13.04 7.87 1.38
CA GLN A 69 11.93 8.48 2.14
C GLN A 69 10.86 9.16 1.25
N ALA A 70 11.31 9.81 0.17
CA ALA A 70 10.43 10.52 -0.75
C ALA A 70 9.56 9.55 -1.56
N LEU A 71 8.32 9.97 -1.84
CA LEU A 71 7.31 9.15 -2.52
C LEU A 71 7.79 8.60 -3.86
N ALA A 72 8.25 9.46 -4.76
CA ALA A 72 8.60 9.05 -6.13
C ALA A 72 9.70 7.96 -6.17
N PRO A 73 10.89 8.14 -5.55
CA PRO A 73 11.90 7.09 -5.55
C PRO A 73 11.44 5.83 -4.79
N ARG A 74 10.67 5.97 -3.70
CA ARG A 74 10.12 4.81 -2.98
C ARG A 74 9.15 4.00 -3.83
N MET A 75 8.28 4.65 -4.58
CA MET A 75 7.35 3.98 -5.51
C MET A 75 8.10 3.23 -6.61
N ALA A 76 9.16 3.82 -7.15
CA ALA A 76 9.98 3.17 -8.17
C ALA A 76 10.64 1.88 -7.62
N VAL A 77 11.26 1.97 -6.44
CA VAL A 77 11.86 0.81 -5.74
C VAL A 77 10.81 -0.26 -5.46
N ALA A 78 9.67 0.12 -4.84
CA ALA A 78 8.62 -0.83 -4.49
C ALA A 78 8.08 -1.59 -5.72
N ARG A 79 7.81 -0.88 -6.83
CA ARG A 79 7.32 -1.50 -8.07
C ARG A 79 8.34 -2.44 -8.70
N ALA A 80 9.62 -2.07 -8.70
CA ALA A 80 10.69 -2.90 -9.25
C ALA A 80 10.82 -4.22 -8.47
N HIS A 81 10.91 -4.14 -7.14
CA HIS A 81 11.08 -5.31 -6.29
C HIS A 81 9.85 -6.23 -6.27
N LEU A 82 8.64 -5.68 -6.10
CA LEU A 82 7.41 -6.47 -6.18
C LEU A 82 7.25 -7.14 -7.55
N GLY A 83 7.74 -6.50 -8.63
CA GLY A 83 7.74 -7.08 -9.97
C GLY A 83 8.73 -8.23 -10.16
N ALA A 84 9.82 -8.26 -9.39
CA ALA A 84 10.85 -9.30 -9.45
C ALA A 84 10.56 -10.52 -8.55
N MET A 85 9.71 -10.35 -7.53
CA MET A 85 9.32 -11.43 -6.61
C MET A 85 8.55 -12.54 -7.32
N LYS A 86 8.86 -13.79 -6.95
CA LYS A 86 8.28 -14.99 -7.50
C LYS A 86 7.46 -15.70 -6.44
N ALA A 87 6.44 -16.43 -6.89
CA ALA A 87 5.60 -17.21 -6.00
C ALA A 87 6.40 -18.21 -5.14
N ALA A 88 7.48 -18.79 -5.68
CA ALA A 88 8.35 -19.72 -4.97
C ALA A 88 9.09 -19.11 -3.78
N ASP A 89 9.30 -17.78 -3.76
CA ASP A 89 9.97 -17.08 -2.66
C ASP A 89 9.14 -17.14 -1.36
N PHE A 90 7.85 -17.46 -1.47
CA PHE A 90 6.89 -17.50 -0.37
C PHE A 90 6.56 -18.94 0.09
N ALA A 91 7.39 -19.92 -0.26
CA ALA A 91 7.22 -21.28 0.25
C ALA A 91 7.33 -21.30 1.79
N GLY A 92 6.30 -21.87 2.44
CA GLY A 92 6.22 -21.96 3.91
C GLY A 92 6.04 -20.61 4.61
N ALA A 93 5.59 -19.57 3.89
CA ALA A 93 5.45 -18.24 4.46
C ALA A 93 4.37 -18.17 5.55
N GLU A 94 3.35 -19.02 5.48
CA GLU A 94 2.24 -19.08 6.42
C GLU A 94 2.70 -19.29 7.86
N GLU A 95 3.65 -20.22 8.06
CA GLU A 95 4.12 -20.66 9.38
C GLU A 95 5.39 -19.91 9.83
N ARG A 96 6.01 -19.12 8.95
CA ARG A 96 7.23 -18.38 9.26
C ARG A 96 6.96 -17.40 10.40
N ILE A 97 7.78 -17.45 11.45
CA ILE A 97 7.70 -16.51 12.56
C ILE A 97 8.36 -15.19 12.15
N ILE A 98 7.63 -14.09 12.26
CA ILE A 98 8.05 -12.74 11.94
C ILE A 98 8.05 -11.92 13.21
N GLN A 99 9.25 -11.49 13.60
CA GLN A 99 9.46 -10.55 14.69
C GLN A 99 9.53 -9.13 14.13
N HIS A 100 8.71 -8.23 14.67
CA HIS A 100 8.64 -6.85 14.20
C HIS A 100 8.20 -5.89 15.31
N ARG A 101 8.26 -4.59 15.01
CA ARG A 101 7.91 -3.54 15.97
C ARG A 101 6.79 -2.66 15.45
N ALA A 102 5.74 -2.52 16.26
CA ALA A 102 4.59 -1.67 16.04
C ALA A 102 4.62 -0.50 17.05
N GLY A 103 5.23 0.62 16.64
CA GLY A 103 5.48 1.74 17.53
C GLY A 103 6.49 1.37 18.62
N PHE A 104 6.01 1.18 19.85
CA PHE A 104 6.83 0.75 21.00
C PHE A 104 6.60 -0.70 21.41
N ALA A 105 5.69 -1.41 20.74
CA ALA A 105 5.42 -2.82 21.00
C ALA A 105 6.28 -3.70 20.09
N ASP A 106 7.01 -4.63 20.69
CA ASP A 106 7.67 -5.73 19.98
C ASP A 106 6.67 -6.88 19.86
N LEU A 107 6.49 -7.40 18.65
CA LEU A 107 5.50 -8.41 18.30
C LEU A 107 6.17 -9.60 17.62
N GLU A 108 5.61 -10.78 17.87
CA GLU A 108 5.97 -12.02 17.20
C GLU A 108 4.69 -12.66 16.65
N GLN A 109 4.67 -12.96 15.35
CA GLN A 109 3.48 -13.46 14.65
C GLN A 109 3.87 -14.51 13.61
N THR A 110 2.97 -15.45 13.33
CA THR A 110 3.08 -16.27 12.11
C THR A 110 2.95 -15.38 10.86
N GLY A 111 3.43 -15.82 9.70
CA GLY A 111 3.33 -15.03 8.49
C GLY A 111 1.87 -14.77 8.07
N ALA A 112 0.97 -15.72 8.33
CA ALA A 112 -0.46 -15.51 8.10
C ALA A 112 -1.03 -14.38 8.97
N GLU A 113 -0.75 -14.39 10.28
CA GLU A 113 -1.19 -13.32 11.20
C GLU A 113 -0.52 -11.98 10.85
N TYR A 114 0.77 -12.01 10.55
CA TYR A 114 1.53 -10.83 10.17
C TYR A 114 0.94 -10.17 8.91
N LEU A 115 0.64 -10.93 7.85
CA LEU A 115 0.03 -10.38 6.64
C LEU A 115 -1.37 -9.84 6.92
N HIS A 116 -2.24 -10.68 7.49
CA HIS A 116 -3.68 -10.39 7.54
C HIS A 116 -4.09 -9.43 8.65
N LEU A 117 -3.36 -9.41 9.77
CA LEU A 117 -3.69 -8.59 10.94
C LEU A 117 -2.80 -7.36 11.11
N PHE A 118 -1.62 -7.34 10.48
CA PHE A 118 -0.70 -6.20 10.59
C PHE A 118 -0.41 -5.55 9.23
N GLY A 119 0.24 -6.25 8.31
CA GLY A 119 0.74 -5.69 7.05
C GLY A 119 -0.35 -5.11 6.16
N MET A 120 -1.36 -5.93 5.84
CA MET A 120 -2.44 -5.54 4.93
C MET A 120 -3.36 -4.45 5.53
N PRO A 121 -3.79 -4.52 6.81
CA PRO A 121 -4.54 -3.43 7.43
C PRO A 121 -3.80 -2.08 7.43
N ASN A 122 -2.50 -2.09 7.78
CA ASN A 122 -1.70 -0.86 7.76
C ASN A 122 -1.56 -0.31 6.33
N PHE A 123 -1.30 -1.17 5.34
CA PHE A 123 -1.21 -0.76 3.93
C PHE A 123 -2.48 -0.05 3.47
N PHE A 124 -3.65 -0.67 3.68
CA PHE A 124 -4.92 -0.10 3.25
C PHE A 124 -5.33 1.13 4.05
N PHE A 125 -4.94 1.23 5.32
CA PHE A 125 -5.15 2.45 6.10
C PHE A 125 -4.45 3.65 5.43
N HIS A 126 -3.14 3.54 5.17
CA HIS A 126 -2.41 4.64 4.55
C HIS A 126 -2.87 4.96 3.13
N LEU A 127 -3.19 3.93 2.33
CA LEU A 127 -3.77 4.13 1.00
C LEU A 127 -5.09 4.90 1.05
N THR A 128 -6.01 4.46 1.93
CA THR A 128 -7.34 5.06 2.07
C THR A 128 -7.27 6.49 2.60
N MET A 129 -6.37 6.76 3.55
CA MET A 129 -6.19 8.11 4.08
C MET A 129 -5.62 9.07 3.03
N GLY A 130 -4.68 8.62 2.19
CA GLY A 130 -4.20 9.42 1.06
C GLY A 130 -5.30 9.71 0.04
N TYR A 131 -6.11 8.70 -0.32
CA TYR A 131 -7.28 8.89 -1.18
C TYR A 131 -8.30 9.87 -0.59
N ALA A 132 -8.61 9.74 0.70
CA ALA A 132 -9.58 10.59 1.39
C ALA A 132 -9.09 12.05 1.48
N ALA A 133 -7.81 12.27 1.77
CA ALA A 133 -7.22 13.61 1.81
C ALA A 133 -7.24 14.29 0.43
N LEU A 134 -6.97 13.56 -0.65
CA LEU A 134 -7.11 14.09 -2.01
C LEU A 134 -8.56 14.48 -2.34
N ARG A 135 -9.53 13.63 -1.97
CA ARG A 135 -10.95 13.96 -2.16
C ARG A 135 -11.38 15.18 -1.35
N GLN A 136 -10.91 15.29 -0.11
CA GLN A 136 -11.20 16.46 0.73
C GLN A 136 -10.60 17.74 0.13
N ALA A 137 -9.42 17.65 -0.50
CA ALA A 137 -8.78 18.75 -1.21
C ALA A 137 -9.42 19.09 -2.57
N GLY A 138 -10.51 18.42 -2.95
CA GLY A 138 -11.26 18.71 -4.17
C GLY A 138 -10.75 18.00 -5.43
N VAL A 139 -9.81 17.06 -5.32
CA VAL A 139 -9.39 16.24 -6.47
C VAL A 139 -10.55 15.31 -6.85
N GLU A 140 -10.93 15.32 -8.12
CA GLU A 140 -12.02 14.50 -8.68
C GLU A 140 -11.63 13.01 -8.74
N LEU A 141 -11.72 12.34 -7.58
CA LEU A 141 -11.47 10.90 -7.45
C LEU A 141 -12.76 10.13 -7.15
N GLY A 142 -12.94 9.00 -7.83
CA GLY A 142 -13.99 8.02 -7.58
C GLY A 142 -13.44 6.69 -7.04
N LYS A 143 -14.35 5.75 -6.75
CA LYS A 143 -13.95 4.41 -6.30
C LYS A 143 -13.10 3.66 -7.35
N ALA A 144 -13.33 3.95 -8.63
CA ALA A 144 -12.52 3.51 -9.77
C ALA A 144 -11.03 3.89 -9.63
N ASP A 145 -10.73 5.07 -9.07
CA ASP A 145 -9.35 5.48 -8.83
C ASP A 145 -8.69 4.70 -7.70
N PHE A 146 -9.49 4.25 -6.72
CA PHE A 146 -8.99 3.48 -5.59
C PHE A 146 -8.69 2.03 -5.95
N ASP A 147 -9.64 1.32 -6.57
CA ASP A 147 -9.49 -0.12 -6.86
C ASP A 147 -9.38 -0.49 -8.33
N GLY A 148 -9.61 0.42 -9.28
CA GLY A 148 -9.56 0.10 -10.70
C GLY A 148 -10.61 -0.93 -11.17
N LEU A 149 -11.60 -1.25 -10.33
CA LEU A 149 -12.64 -2.24 -10.59
C LEU A 149 -14.02 -1.60 -10.67
N HIS A 150 -14.29 -0.57 -9.86
CA HIS A 150 -15.55 0.13 -9.94
C HIS A 150 -15.64 0.94 -11.23
N TRP A 151 -16.84 0.92 -11.82
CA TRP A 151 -17.19 1.72 -12.95
C TRP A 151 -18.57 2.33 -12.72
N TYR A 152 -18.72 3.60 -13.07
CA TYR A 152 -19.98 4.31 -13.03
C TYR A 152 -20.19 5.00 -14.39
N PRO A 153 -21.43 5.05 -14.91
CA PRO A 153 -21.79 5.93 -16.01
C PRO A 153 -21.39 7.39 -15.72
N SER A 154 -21.09 8.18 -16.75
CA SER A 154 -20.64 9.58 -16.60
C SER A 154 -21.67 10.49 -15.89
N ASP A 155 -22.94 10.14 -16.01
CA ASP A 155 -24.09 10.83 -15.40
C ASP A 155 -24.49 10.26 -14.02
N PHE A 156 -23.86 9.18 -13.55
CA PHE A 156 -24.19 8.56 -12.28
C PHE A 156 -23.91 9.49 -11.09
N ARG A 157 -24.85 9.57 -10.15
CA ARG A 157 -24.72 10.28 -8.87
C ARG A 157 -25.30 9.38 -7.78
N PHE A 158 -24.64 9.30 -6.62
CA PHE A 158 -25.09 8.49 -5.47
C PHE A 158 -26.30 9.08 -4.71
N ASP A 159 -27.10 9.91 -5.38
CA ASP A 159 -28.07 10.86 -4.82
C ASP A 159 -27.41 12.10 -4.17
N ARG A 160 -27.99 13.27 -4.44
CA ARG A 160 -27.59 14.58 -3.90
C ARG A 160 -28.35 14.89 -2.62
#